data_AF-A0A2A4FX54-F1
#
_entry.id   AF-A0A2A4FX54-F1
#
_cell.length_a   1.000
_cell.length_b   1.000
_cell.length_c   1.000
_cell.angle_alpha   90.00
_cell.angle_beta   90.00
_cell.angle_gamma   90.00
#
_symmetry.space_group_name_H-M   'P 1'
#
loop_
_entity.id
_entity.type
_entity.pdbx_description
1 polymer ?
#
loop_
_entity_poly.entity_id
_entity_poly.type
_entity_poly.pdbx_seq_one_letter_code
_entity_poly.pdbx_strand_id
1 'polypeptide(L)'
;MARAGRKRKAGARTKAGRLIAGTAVRIDRGTAELRLHRARRAGRLDGAAERLWQQGRAEEAVADIGAGDHGQAVDAVGRAWLAGLLDHPARDGEAMRDAGRVLFKLYWAHYAELAPSGGLYRELAGRGVVRTGASGNIERAAQLEAALNRRLAILDDCGRDVRRAVESLCIDHHFEYGPAWLDRLIAARRAERAGSAEDGARMQAALLGLAALA
;
A
#
# COMPACT_ATOMS: atom_id res chain seq x y z
N MET A 1 31.64 -37.15 20.10
CA MET A 1 30.53 -36.24 20.44
C MET A 1 29.94 -35.67 19.16
N ALA A 2 28.69 -35.98 18.82
CA ALA A 2 28.05 -35.49 17.59
C ALA A 2 27.56 -34.05 17.76
N ARG A 3 27.93 -33.15 16.84
CA ARG A 3 27.51 -31.73 16.86
C ARG A 3 25.99 -31.63 16.72
N ALA A 4 25.33 -30.97 17.67
CA ALA A 4 23.91 -30.69 17.62
C ALA A 4 23.56 -29.88 16.35
N GLY A 5 22.71 -30.46 15.50
CA GLY A 5 22.27 -29.83 14.24
C GLY A 5 21.43 -28.57 14.49
N ARG A 6 21.69 -27.52 13.71
CA ARG A 6 20.97 -26.24 13.75
C ARG A 6 19.47 -26.47 13.55
N LYS A 7 18.63 -25.97 14.48
CA LYS A 7 17.15 -26.05 14.38
C LYS A 7 16.70 -25.43 13.05
N ARG A 8 15.97 -26.20 12.25
CA ARG A 8 15.48 -25.77 10.93
C ARG A 8 14.29 -24.82 11.10
N LYS A 9 14.21 -23.78 10.27
CA LYS A 9 13.05 -22.86 10.21
C LYS A 9 11.77 -23.63 9.81
N ALA A 10 10.67 -23.34 10.49
CA ALA A 10 9.34 -23.90 10.22
C ALA A 10 8.77 -23.36 8.89
N GLY A 11 8.01 -24.18 8.17
CA GLY A 11 7.32 -23.82 6.93
C GLY A 11 7.12 -24.99 5.97
N ALA A 12 6.14 -24.87 5.06
CA ALA A 12 5.88 -25.85 4.01
C ALA A 12 7.10 -25.98 3.09
N ARG A 13 7.38 -27.19 2.57
CA ARG A 13 8.59 -27.48 1.79
C ARG A 13 8.28 -28.19 0.48
N THR A 14 9.10 -27.93 -0.53
CA THR A 14 9.06 -28.66 -1.80
C THR A 14 9.53 -30.10 -1.58
N LYS A 15 9.28 -30.99 -2.56
CA LYS A 15 9.82 -32.37 -2.53
C LYS A 15 11.36 -32.41 -2.41
N ALA A 16 12.06 -31.36 -2.84
CA ALA A 16 13.50 -31.18 -2.69
C ALA A 16 13.94 -30.55 -1.35
N GLY A 17 13.02 -30.40 -0.38
CA GLY A 17 13.32 -29.93 0.98
C GLY A 17 13.55 -28.42 1.11
N ARG A 18 13.39 -27.62 0.04
CA ARG A 18 13.44 -26.15 0.11
C ARG A 18 12.15 -25.60 0.71
N LEU A 19 12.23 -24.54 1.51
CA LEU A 19 11.04 -23.82 1.97
C LEU A 19 10.26 -23.33 0.75
N ILE A 20 8.98 -23.68 0.67
CA ILE A 20 8.05 -23.08 -0.27
C ILE A 20 7.92 -21.63 0.18
N ALA A 21 8.34 -20.69 -0.67
CA ALA A 21 8.00 -19.29 -0.49
C ALA A 21 6.47 -19.24 -0.34
N GLY A 22 5.98 -18.86 0.84
CA GLY A 22 4.55 -18.80 1.10
C GLY A 22 3.90 -18.06 -0.06
N THR A 23 2.88 -18.67 -0.66
CA THR A 23 2.12 -18.12 -1.78
C THR A 23 1.94 -16.64 -1.49
N ALA A 24 2.57 -15.79 -2.30
CA ALA A 24 2.53 -14.34 -2.13
C ALA A 24 1.08 -13.99 -1.80
N VAL A 25 0.86 -13.37 -0.63
CA VAL A 25 -0.48 -13.00 -0.16
C VAL A 25 -1.18 -12.36 -1.35
N ARG A 26 -2.18 -13.04 -1.92
CA ARG A 26 -2.92 -12.53 -3.07
C ARG A 26 -3.67 -11.32 -2.53
N ILE A 27 -3.06 -10.15 -2.69
CA ILE A 27 -3.66 -8.86 -2.34
C ILE A 27 -4.91 -8.76 -3.19
N ASP A 28 -6.05 -8.53 -2.53
CA ASP A 28 -7.32 -8.32 -3.20
C ASP A 28 -7.16 -7.14 -4.18
N ARG A 29 -7.47 -7.41 -5.45
CA ARG A 29 -7.28 -6.45 -6.54
C ARG A 29 -8.50 -5.55 -6.74
N GLY A 30 -9.61 -5.82 -6.06
CA GLY A 30 -10.90 -5.17 -6.27
C GLY A 30 -11.61 -5.62 -7.55
N THR A 31 -12.85 -5.14 -7.76
CA THR A 31 -13.64 -5.46 -8.98
C THR A 31 -13.00 -4.88 -10.24
N ALA A 32 -13.36 -5.40 -11.41
CA ALA A 32 -12.79 -4.95 -12.67
C ALA A 32 -13.05 -3.46 -12.96
N GLU A 33 -14.24 -2.98 -12.66
CA GLU A 33 -14.63 -1.58 -12.80
C GLU A 33 -13.75 -0.67 -11.95
N LEU A 34 -13.46 -1.14 -10.73
CA LEU A 34 -12.61 -0.44 -9.79
C LEU A 34 -11.17 -0.37 -10.30
N ARG A 35 -10.65 -1.48 -10.83
CA ARG A 35 -9.33 -1.56 -11.46
C ARG A 35 -9.22 -0.63 -12.69
N LEU A 36 -10.25 -0.55 -13.54
CA LEU A 36 -10.28 0.35 -14.70
C LEU A 36 -10.35 1.81 -14.31
N HIS A 37 -11.21 2.15 -13.35
CA HIS A 37 -11.33 3.50 -12.82
C HIS A 37 -10.01 3.99 -12.24
N ARG A 38 -9.29 3.12 -11.51
CA ARG A 38 -7.96 3.39 -10.96
C ARG A 38 -6.89 3.53 -12.05
N ALA A 39 -6.88 2.63 -13.04
CA ALA A 39 -5.93 2.68 -14.16
C ALA A 39 -6.10 3.94 -15.01
N ARG A 40 -7.35 4.36 -15.30
CA ARG A 40 -7.66 5.61 -16.00
C ARG A 40 -7.19 6.87 -15.25
N ARG A 41 -7.11 6.80 -13.93
CA ARG A 41 -6.57 7.89 -13.10
C ARG A 41 -5.03 7.86 -13.07
N ALA A 42 -4.44 6.67 -13.09
CA ALA A 42 -3.00 6.43 -13.17
C ALA A 42 -2.38 6.72 -14.57
N GLY A 43 -3.20 6.84 -15.61
CA GLY A 43 -2.78 7.23 -16.96
C GLY A 43 -3.93 7.08 -17.96
N ARG A 44 -3.67 7.40 -19.24
CA ARG A 44 -4.66 7.08 -20.29
C ARG A 44 -4.73 5.55 -20.41
N LEU A 45 -5.94 5.00 -20.32
CA LEU A 45 -6.16 3.60 -20.67
C LEU A 45 -5.76 3.37 -22.12
N ASP A 46 -5.27 2.17 -22.44
CA ASP A 46 -5.08 1.82 -23.83
C ASP A 46 -6.44 1.88 -24.57
N GLY A 47 -6.41 2.20 -25.86
CA GLY A 47 -7.64 2.41 -26.63
C GLY A 47 -8.51 1.16 -26.82
N ALA A 48 -7.96 -0.04 -26.66
CA ALA A 48 -8.70 -1.29 -26.61
C ALA A 48 -9.35 -1.51 -25.23
N ALA A 49 -8.64 -1.31 -24.12
CA ALA A 49 -9.22 -1.39 -22.78
C ALA A 49 -10.33 -0.35 -22.57
N GLU A 50 -10.17 0.88 -23.07
CA GLU A 50 -11.21 1.91 -22.96
C GLU A 50 -12.48 1.54 -23.76
N ARG A 51 -12.32 0.94 -24.95
CA ARG A 51 -13.46 0.44 -25.75
C ARG A 51 -14.18 -0.72 -25.08
N LEU A 52 -13.44 -1.69 -24.52
CA LEU A 52 -14.02 -2.82 -23.80
C LEU A 52 -14.79 -2.36 -22.56
N TRP A 53 -14.27 -1.35 -21.85
CA TRP A 53 -14.97 -0.77 -20.71
C TRP A 53 -16.29 -0.08 -21.12
N GLN A 54 -16.28 0.70 -22.20
CA GLN A 54 -17.51 1.33 -22.71
C GLN A 54 -18.58 0.31 -23.16
N GLN A 55 -18.17 -0.91 -23.51
CA GLN A 55 -19.06 -2.01 -23.87
C GLN A 55 -19.56 -2.82 -22.64
N GLY A 56 -19.24 -2.38 -21.42
CA GLY A 56 -19.59 -3.09 -20.19
C GLY A 56 -18.74 -4.35 -19.92
N ARG A 57 -17.65 -4.56 -20.66
CA ARG A 57 -16.79 -5.75 -20.58
C ARG A 57 -15.58 -5.47 -19.68
N ALA A 58 -15.87 -5.09 -18.43
CA ALA A 58 -14.85 -4.63 -17.49
C ALA A 58 -13.78 -5.71 -17.20
N GLU A 59 -14.18 -6.97 -16.98
CA GLU A 59 -13.24 -8.07 -16.69
C GLU A 59 -12.24 -8.35 -17.83
N GLU A 60 -12.64 -8.08 -19.06
CA GLU A 60 -11.77 -8.23 -20.23
C GLU A 60 -10.85 -7.01 -20.39
N ALA A 61 -11.37 -5.82 -20.12
CA ALA A 61 -10.58 -4.59 -20.15
C ALA A 61 -9.46 -4.55 -19.08
N VAL A 62 -9.58 -5.33 -18.01
CA VAL A 62 -8.57 -5.42 -16.93
C VAL A 62 -7.60 -6.59 -17.04
N ALA A 63 -7.76 -7.46 -18.05
CA ALA A 63 -6.94 -8.65 -18.19
C ALA A 63 -5.44 -8.32 -18.16
N ASP A 64 -5.05 -7.21 -18.78
CA ASP A 64 -3.67 -6.72 -18.84
C ASP A 64 -3.32 -5.71 -17.73
N ILE A 65 -4.33 -5.04 -17.14
CA ILE A 65 -4.15 -4.06 -16.06
C ILE A 65 -3.76 -4.75 -14.74
N GLY A 66 -4.23 -5.98 -14.51
CA GLY A 66 -4.01 -6.73 -13.27
C GLY A 66 -2.72 -7.55 -13.21
N ALA A 67 -1.94 -7.61 -14.30
CA ALA A 67 -0.72 -8.42 -14.39
C ALA A 67 0.58 -7.61 -14.35
N GLY A 68 0.53 -6.28 -14.48
CA GLY A 68 1.68 -5.37 -14.45
C GLY A 68 1.66 -4.34 -13.32
N ASP A 69 2.57 -3.38 -13.37
CA ASP A 69 2.78 -2.35 -12.34
C ASP A 69 1.51 -1.54 -12.02
N HIS A 70 0.57 -1.44 -12.96
CA HIS A 70 -0.73 -0.77 -12.79
C HIS A 70 -1.59 -1.39 -11.68
N GLY A 71 -1.42 -2.69 -11.38
CA GLY A 71 -2.04 -3.34 -10.23
C GLY A 71 -1.53 -2.82 -8.88
N GLN A 72 -0.42 -2.06 -8.88
CA GLN A 72 0.11 -1.38 -7.71
C GLN A 72 -0.50 0.01 -7.50
N ALA A 73 -1.23 0.58 -8.46
CA ALA A 73 -1.83 1.93 -8.40
C ALA A 73 -3.07 2.05 -7.50
N VAL A 74 -3.40 1.02 -6.73
CA VAL A 74 -4.70 0.88 -6.05
C VAL A 74 -4.88 1.80 -4.85
N ASP A 75 -3.77 2.33 -4.33
CA ASP A 75 -3.69 3.26 -3.23
C ASP A 75 -2.83 4.47 -3.62
N ALA A 76 -2.93 5.56 -2.84
CA ALA A 76 -2.21 6.79 -3.13
C ALA A 76 -0.68 6.61 -3.14
N VAL A 77 -0.14 5.80 -2.22
CA VAL A 77 1.30 5.49 -2.19
C VAL A 77 1.76 4.69 -3.42
N GLY A 78 0.93 3.79 -3.92
CA GLY A 78 1.16 3.03 -5.13
C GLY A 78 1.07 3.87 -6.40
N ARG A 79 0.18 4.87 -6.44
CA ARG A 79 0.18 5.89 -7.50
C ARG A 79 1.44 6.75 -7.46
N ALA A 80 1.92 7.13 -6.28
CA ALA A 80 3.17 7.86 -6.13
C ALA A 80 4.37 7.03 -6.64
N TRP A 81 4.40 5.73 -6.31
CA TRP A 81 5.42 4.80 -6.80
C TRP A 81 5.42 4.68 -8.34
N LEU A 82 4.25 4.42 -8.94
CA LEU A 82 4.10 4.33 -10.38
C LEU A 82 4.47 5.61 -11.12
N ALA A 83 4.19 6.76 -10.52
CA ALA A 83 4.57 8.05 -11.08
C ALA A 83 6.08 8.32 -10.96
N GLY A 84 6.86 7.45 -10.31
CA GLY A 84 8.27 7.67 -10.03
C GLY A 84 8.51 8.81 -9.05
N LEU A 85 7.56 9.06 -8.14
CA LEU A 85 7.69 10.07 -7.09
C LEU A 85 8.31 9.50 -5.80
N LEU A 86 8.36 8.17 -5.66
CA LEU A 86 9.05 7.47 -4.57
C LEU A 86 10.54 7.28 -4.89
N ASP A 87 11.24 8.38 -5.21
CA ASP A 87 12.66 8.39 -5.54
C ASP A 87 13.49 8.87 -4.34
N HIS A 88 14.35 8.00 -3.81
CA HIS A 88 15.17 8.27 -2.63
C HIS A 88 16.57 7.66 -2.79
N PRO A 89 17.66 8.38 -2.44
CA PRO A 89 19.03 7.95 -2.74
C PRO A 89 19.47 6.65 -2.04
N ALA A 90 18.87 6.33 -0.89
CA ALA A 90 19.27 5.19 -0.06
C ALA A 90 18.22 4.09 0.05
N ARG A 91 17.00 4.30 -0.47
CA ARG A 91 15.86 3.40 -0.26
C ARG A 91 15.15 3.14 -1.55
N ASP A 92 14.83 1.87 -1.77
CA ASP A 92 14.08 1.45 -2.94
C ASP A 92 12.62 1.93 -2.87
N GLY A 93 12.08 2.34 -4.02
CA GLY A 93 10.71 2.84 -4.14
C GLY A 93 9.67 1.78 -3.81
N GLU A 94 9.92 0.50 -4.11
CA GLU A 94 9.00 -0.59 -3.74
C GLU A 94 8.99 -0.79 -2.22
N ALA A 95 10.16 -0.76 -1.59
CA ALA A 95 10.29 -0.86 -0.14
C ALA A 95 9.52 0.28 0.58
N MET A 96 9.65 1.52 0.09
CA MET A 96 8.90 2.66 0.63
C MET A 96 7.38 2.52 0.41
N ARG A 97 6.95 2.06 -0.76
CA ARG A 97 5.53 1.77 -1.05
C ARG A 97 4.96 0.74 -0.09
N ASP A 98 5.68 -0.37 0.08
CA ASP A 98 5.24 -1.47 0.92
C ASP A 98 5.26 -1.07 2.40
N ALA A 99 6.22 -0.24 2.84
CA ALA A 99 6.22 0.35 4.17
C ALA A 99 4.97 1.21 4.43
N GLY A 100 4.55 2.04 3.47
CA GLY A 100 3.30 2.82 3.55
C GLY A 100 2.05 1.94 3.63
N ARG A 101 2.00 0.85 2.84
CA ARG A 101 0.89 -0.11 2.89
C ARG A 101 0.82 -0.89 4.20
N VAL A 102 1.97 -1.22 4.79
CA VAL A 102 2.02 -1.82 6.13
C VAL A 102 1.47 -0.86 7.16
N LEU A 103 1.81 0.42 7.08
CA LEU A 103 1.25 1.45 7.97
C LEU A 103 -0.28 1.55 7.82
N PHE A 104 -0.80 1.65 6.59
CA PHE A 104 -2.24 1.64 6.31
C PHE A 104 -2.94 0.44 6.96
N LYS A 105 -2.40 -0.77 6.75
CA LYS A 105 -2.97 -2.01 7.30
C LYS A 105 -3.00 -2.00 8.82
N LEU A 106 -1.90 -1.59 9.45
CA LEU A 106 -1.81 -1.54 10.91
C LEU A 106 -2.78 -0.51 11.50
N TYR A 107 -2.90 0.66 10.87
CA TYR A 107 -3.83 1.70 11.30
C TYR A 107 -5.28 1.23 11.19
N TRP A 108 -5.70 0.76 10.01
CA TRP A 108 -7.09 0.39 9.78
C TRP A 108 -7.48 -0.93 10.44
N ALA A 109 -6.53 -1.83 10.76
CA ALA A 109 -6.81 -2.98 11.61
C ALA A 109 -7.31 -2.58 13.01
N HIS A 110 -6.87 -1.42 13.52
CA HIS A 110 -7.27 -0.90 14.83
C HIS A 110 -8.44 0.07 14.76
N TYR A 111 -8.42 1.00 13.81
CA TYR A 111 -9.36 2.11 13.78
C TYR A 111 -10.57 1.91 12.85
N ALA A 112 -10.66 0.79 12.12
CA ALA A 112 -11.79 0.53 11.23
C ALA A 112 -13.14 0.60 11.96
N GLU A 113 -13.25 0.14 13.19
CA GLU A 113 -14.52 0.14 13.95
C GLU A 113 -15.07 1.55 14.22
N LEU A 114 -14.19 2.54 14.20
CA LEU A 114 -14.52 3.93 14.50
C LEU A 114 -14.85 4.73 13.24
N ALA A 115 -14.62 4.18 12.05
CA ALA A 115 -14.90 4.85 10.79
C ALA A 115 -16.24 4.41 10.18
N PRO A 116 -17.06 5.34 9.64
CA PRO A 116 -18.28 5.01 8.92
C PRO A 116 -18.06 4.04 7.74
N SER A 117 -16.89 4.10 7.10
CA SER A 117 -16.46 3.20 6.02
C SER A 117 -15.56 2.05 6.50
N GLY A 118 -15.56 1.78 7.81
CA GLY A 118 -14.72 0.80 8.48
C GLY A 118 -14.79 -0.62 7.92
N GLY A 119 -15.98 -1.06 7.52
CA GLY A 119 -16.19 -2.38 6.92
C GLY A 119 -15.33 -2.59 5.68
N LEU A 120 -15.26 -1.60 4.80
CA LEU A 120 -14.44 -1.63 3.58
C LEU A 120 -12.95 -1.65 3.90
N TYR A 121 -12.49 -0.82 4.85
CA TYR A 121 -11.08 -0.82 5.24
C TYR A 121 -10.65 -2.11 5.92
N ARG A 122 -11.54 -2.75 6.69
CA ARG A 122 -11.32 -4.07 7.27
C ARG A 122 -11.20 -5.15 6.19
N GLU A 123 -12.00 -5.08 5.13
CA GLU A 123 -11.87 -5.99 3.99
C GLU A 123 -10.55 -5.78 3.21
N LEU A 124 -10.17 -4.52 2.98
CA LEU A 124 -8.94 -4.14 2.26
C LEU A 124 -7.65 -4.41 3.03
N ALA A 125 -7.67 -4.31 4.36
CA ALA A 125 -6.57 -4.72 5.23
C ALA A 125 -6.37 -6.26 5.22
N GLY A 126 -7.25 -7.00 4.53
CA GLY A 126 -7.37 -8.44 4.53
C GLY A 126 -8.22 -8.90 5.70
N ARG A 127 -8.79 -10.12 5.62
CA ARG A 127 -9.51 -10.84 6.70
C ARG A 127 -8.65 -11.00 7.98
N GLY A 128 -8.29 -9.91 8.60
CA GLY A 128 -7.26 -9.77 9.60
C GLY A 128 -7.88 -9.32 10.90
N VAL A 129 -8.04 -10.29 11.80
CA VAL A 129 -7.81 -10.11 13.25
C VAL A 129 -8.87 -9.36 14.07
N VAL A 130 -10.12 -9.22 13.60
CA VAL A 130 -11.24 -9.03 14.57
C VAL A 130 -12.41 -9.94 14.21
N ARG A 131 -12.18 -11.26 14.30
CA ARG A 131 -13.26 -12.21 14.59
C ARG A 131 -13.17 -12.58 16.06
N THR A 132 -14.20 -12.20 16.79
CA THR A 132 -14.44 -12.42 18.22
C THR A 132 -14.25 -13.90 18.57
N GLY A 133 -13.21 -14.19 19.35
CA GLY A 133 -12.88 -15.48 19.94
C GLY A 133 -11.77 -15.28 20.99
N ALA A 134 -12.10 -15.53 22.26
CA ALA A 134 -11.42 -15.02 23.46
C ALA A 134 -9.99 -15.56 23.67
N SER A 135 -9.11 -14.73 24.23
CA SER A 135 -7.68 -14.92 24.57
C SER A 135 -6.64 -14.69 23.46
N GLY A 136 -6.54 -15.54 22.42
CA GLY A 136 -5.50 -15.41 21.39
C GLY A 136 -5.60 -14.15 20.52
N ASN A 137 -6.76 -13.49 20.51
CA ASN A 137 -7.00 -12.28 19.75
C ASN A 137 -6.49 -11.01 20.47
N ILE A 138 -6.37 -11.04 21.82
CA ILE A 138 -5.94 -9.89 22.62
C ILE A 138 -4.43 -9.65 22.49
N GLU A 139 -3.63 -10.70 22.65
CA GLU A 139 -2.17 -10.60 22.46
C GLU A 139 -1.81 -10.19 21.04
N ARG A 140 -2.53 -10.71 20.05
CA ARG A 140 -2.31 -10.36 18.64
C ARG A 140 -2.71 -8.92 18.34
N ALA A 141 -3.82 -8.44 18.89
CA ALA A 141 -4.22 -7.03 18.80
C ALA A 141 -3.16 -6.13 19.44
N ALA A 142 -2.71 -6.45 20.65
CA ALA A 142 -1.66 -5.70 21.35
C ALA A 142 -0.33 -5.68 20.57
N GLN A 143 0.04 -6.78 19.91
CA GLN A 143 1.23 -6.84 19.04
C GLN A 143 1.10 -5.94 17.81
N LEU A 144 -0.08 -5.92 17.17
CA LEU A 144 -0.35 -5.04 16.03
C LEU A 144 -0.37 -3.58 16.47
N GLU A 145 -0.90 -3.28 17.65
CA GLU A 145 -0.97 -1.93 18.21
C GLU A 145 0.45 -1.43 18.53
N ALA A 146 1.25 -2.27 19.20
CA ALA A 146 2.65 -1.96 19.45
C ALA A 146 3.44 -1.78 18.14
N ALA A 147 3.10 -2.52 17.08
CA ALA A 147 3.72 -2.34 15.76
C ALA A 147 3.32 -1.01 15.10
N LEU A 148 2.05 -0.61 15.23
CA LEU A 148 1.58 0.70 14.78
C LEU A 148 2.29 1.82 15.56
N ASN A 149 2.28 1.75 16.90
CA ASN A 149 2.87 2.76 17.77
C ASN A 149 4.37 2.93 17.54
N ARG A 150 5.12 1.85 17.31
CA ARG A 150 6.55 1.94 16.91
C ARG A 150 6.74 2.72 15.62
N ARG A 151 5.87 2.52 14.63
CA ARG A 151 5.95 3.23 13.35
C ARG A 151 5.55 4.69 13.48
N LEU A 152 4.51 4.99 14.25
CA LEU A 152 4.11 6.37 14.53
C LEU A 152 5.22 7.11 15.30
N ALA A 153 5.89 6.47 16.25
CA ALA A 153 7.02 7.05 16.97
C ALA A 153 8.19 7.40 16.01
N ILE A 154 8.51 6.52 15.06
CA ILE A 154 9.53 6.83 14.03
C ILE A 154 9.14 8.07 13.21
N LEU A 155 7.86 8.22 12.88
CA LEU A 155 7.38 9.39 12.15
C LEU A 155 7.40 10.65 13.02
N ASP A 156 7.08 10.54 14.30
CA ASP A 156 7.16 11.64 15.27
C ASP A 156 8.61 12.15 15.41
N ASP A 157 9.58 11.26 15.45
CA ASP A 157 11.02 11.60 15.50
C ASP A 157 11.50 12.32 14.22
N CYS A 158 10.83 12.09 13.09
CA CYS A 158 11.09 12.77 11.82
C CYS A 158 10.42 14.16 11.74
N GLY A 159 9.51 14.48 12.67
CA GLY A 159 8.84 15.75 12.78
C GLY A 159 7.41 15.77 12.25
N ARG A 160 6.64 16.77 12.71
CA ARG A 160 5.19 16.89 12.48
C ARG A 160 4.81 16.95 11.00
N ASP A 161 5.56 17.68 10.19
CA ASP A 161 5.24 17.83 8.77
C ASP A 161 5.49 16.54 7.99
N VAL A 162 6.53 15.78 8.36
CA VAL A 162 6.79 14.44 7.83
C VAL A 162 5.66 13.49 8.19
N ARG A 163 5.30 13.43 9.47
CA ARG A 163 4.18 12.61 9.93
C ARG A 163 2.90 12.93 9.16
N ARG A 164 2.52 14.21 9.09
CA ARG A 164 1.32 14.66 8.39
C ARG A 164 1.34 14.32 6.90
N ALA A 165 2.49 14.44 6.24
CA ALA A 165 2.62 14.09 4.83
C ALA A 165 2.45 12.58 4.60
N VAL A 166 3.03 11.74 5.47
CA VAL A 166 2.87 10.28 5.40
C VAL A 166 1.44 9.84 5.73
N GLU A 167 0.83 10.37 6.79
CA GLU A 167 -0.57 10.09 7.16
C GLU A 167 -1.52 10.54 6.04
N SER A 168 -1.31 11.71 5.46
CA SER A 168 -2.06 12.18 4.29
C SER A 168 -1.93 11.23 3.09
N LEU A 169 -0.73 10.70 2.84
CA LEU A 169 -0.48 9.81 1.71
C LEU A 169 -0.98 8.37 1.95
N CYS A 170 -1.01 7.91 3.20
CA CYS A 170 -1.20 6.50 3.53
C CYS A 170 -2.42 6.19 4.40
N ILE A 171 -3.10 7.17 5.00
CA ILE A 171 -4.13 6.94 6.03
C ILE A 171 -5.37 7.82 5.84
N ASP A 172 -5.19 9.14 5.73
CA ASP A 172 -6.27 10.13 5.92
C ASP A 172 -7.31 10.14 4.80
N HIS A 173 -6.89 9.79 3.58
CA HIS A 173 -7.78 9.78 2.43
C HIS A 173 -8.32 8.38 2.20
N HIS A 174 -9.58 8.34 1.74
CA HIS A 174 -10.21 7.10 1.35
C HIS A 174 -9.31 6.35 0.39
N PHE A 175 -9.07 5.06 0.60
CA PHE A 175 -7.92 4.33 0.05
C PHE A 175 -7.68 4.49 -1.47
N GLU A 176 -8.75 4.70 -2.25
CA GLU A 176 -8.69 4.95 -3.70
C GLU A 176 -8.35 6.40 -4.08
N TYR A 177 -8.61 7.32 -3.17
CA TYR A 177 -8.35 8.74 -3.26
C TYR A 177 -7.05 9.05 -2.53
N GLY A 178 -6.26 9.91 -3.16
CA GLY A 178 -5.05 10.41 -2.54
C GLY A 178 -5.26 11.87 -2.17
N PRO A 179 -4.30 12.47 -1.50
CA PRO A 179 -4.35 13.90 -1.28
C PRO A 179 -4.30 14.64 -2.61
N ALA A 180 -5.01 15.77 -2.70
CA ALA A 180 -5.05 16.59 -3.91
C ALA A 180 -3.65 17.05 -4.36
N TRP A 181 -2.71 17.22 -3.42
CA TRP A 181 -1.32 17.56 -3.74
C TRP A 181 -0.61 16.46 -4.54
N LEU A 182 -0.91 15.18 -4.28
CA LEU A 182 -0.35 14.07 -5.04
C LEU A 182 -0.86 14.09 -6.47
N ASP A 183 -2.17 14.23 -6.65
CA ASP A 183 -2.78 14.25 -7.99
C ASP A 183 -2.24 15.43 -8.83
N ARG A 184 -2.01 16.60 -8.21
CA ARG A 184 -1.35 17.75 -8.87
C ARG A 184 0.10 17.44 -9.28
N LEU A 185 0.89 16.79 -8.42
CA LEU A 185 2.27 16.40 -8.76
C LEU A 185 2.31 15.38 -9.90
N ILE A 186 1.45 14.38 -9.87
CA ILE A 186 1.34 13.38 -10.94
C ILE A 186 0.96 14.07 -12.26
N ALA A 187 -0.02 14.98 -12.23
CA ALA A 187 -0.42 15.73 -13.41
C ALA A 187 0.70 16.63 -13.96
N ALA A 188 1.44 17.32 -13.07
CA ALA A 188 2.57 18.15 -13.46
C ALA A 188 3.68 17.30 -14.12
N ARG A 189 4.03 16.16 -13.53
CA ARG A 189 5.06 15.24 -14.05
C ARG A 189 4.68 14.65 -15.41
N ARG A 190 3.41 14.25 -15.60
CA ARG A 190 2.92 13.77 -16.90
C ARG A 190 2.96 14.85 -17.98
N ALA A 191 2.84 16.11 -17.60
CA ALA A 191 2.91 17.23 -18.52
C ALA A 191 4.33 17.82 -18.62
N GLU A 192 5.34 17.12 -18.11
CA GLU A 192 6.76 17.54 -18.09
C GLU A 192 6.97 18.94 -17.48
N ARG A 193 6.12 19.28 -16.50
CA ARG A 193 6.16 20.57 -15.79
C ARG A 193 6.60 20.37 -14.35
N ALA A 194 7.25 21.39 -13.81
CA ALA A 194 7.51 21.45 -12.37
C ALA A 194 6.18 21.52 -11.61
N GLY A 195 6.05 20.72 -10.56
CA GLY A 195 4.98 20.86 -9.58
C GLY A 195 5.14 22.14 -8.76
N SER A 196 4.11 22.51 -8.00
CA SER A 196 4.23 23.62 -7.06
C SER A 196 5.30 23.31 -5.98
N ALA A 197 6.00 24.34 -5.50
CA ALA A 197 7.02 24.17 -4.46
C ALA A 197 6.43 23.57 -3.17
N GLU A 198 5.19 23.95 -2.83
CA GLU A 198 4.47 23.43 -1.67
C GLU A 198 4.15 21.94 -1.80
N ASP A 199 3.61 21.50 -2.95
CA ASP A 199 3.32 20.09 -3.18
C ASP A 199 4.63 19.28 -3.22
N GLY A 200 5.69 19.83 -3.81
CA GLY A 200 7.03 19.24 -3.81
C GLY A 200 7.59 19.06 -2.40
N ALA A 201 7.45 20.07 -1.52
CA ALA A 201 7.87 20.00 -0.13
C ALA A 201 7.10 18.91 0.64
N ARG A 202 5.79 18.77 0.40
CA ARG A 202 4.98 17.68 0.98
C ARG A 202 5.46 16.31 0.52
N MET A 203 5.77 16.15 -0.77
CA MET A 203 6.30 14.89 -1.29
C MET A 203 7.67 14.56 -0.68
N GLN A 204 8.56 15.55 -0.54
CA GLN A 204 9.85 15.35 0.11
C GLN A 204 9.71 14.97 1.59
N ALA A 205 8.79 15.59 2.32
CA ALA A 205 8.48 15.19 3.68
C ALA A 205 7.94 13.74 3.75
N ALA A 206 7.05 13.35 2.82
CA ALA A 206 6.56 11.98 2.72
C ALA A 206 7.68 10.98 2.39
N LEU A 207 8.61 11.33 1.50
CA LEU A 207 9.78 10.51 1.16
C LEU A 207 10.66 10.22 2.38
N LEU A 208 10.99 11.25 3.16
CA LEU A 208 11.80 11.10 4.37
C LEU A 208 11.14 10.15 5.37
N GLY A 209 9.83 10.32 5.62
CA GLY A 209 9.09 9.46 6.53
C GLY A 209 8.96 8.02 6.03
N LEU A 210 8.64 7.82 4.75
CA LEU A 210 8.56 6.47 4.16
C LEU A 210 9.92 5.77 4.14
N ALA A 211 11.01 6.50 3.87
CA ALA A 211 12.37 5.99 3.92
C ALA A 211 12.80 5.57 5.34
N ALA A 212 12.30 6.26 6.38
CA ALA A 212 12.52 5.87 7.78
C ALA A 212 11.73 4.62 8.18
N LEU A 213 10.60 4.36 7.53
CA LEU A 213 9.75 3.18 7.78
C LEU A 213 10.15 1.91 6.99
N ALA A 214 10.97 2.07 5.95
CA ALA A 214 11.40 1.02 5.02
C ALA A 214 12.71 0.35 5.43
#